data_AF-A0A7C1AVD4-F1
#
_entry.id   AF-A0A7C1AVD4-F1
#
_cell.length_a   1.000
_cell.length_b   1.000
_cell.length_c   1.000
_cell.angle_alpha   90.00
_cell.angle_beta   90.00
_cell.angle_gamma   90.00
#
_symmetry.space_group_name_H-M   'P 1'
#
loop_
_entity.id
_entity.type
_entity.pdbx_description
1 polymer ?
#
loop_
_entity_poly.entity_id
_entity_poly.type
_entity_poly.pdbx_seq_one_letter_code
_entity_poly.pdbx_strand_id
1 'polypeptide(L)' 'MIDAVWGRVEPDLIFLFLEPFATDKLNNDDVTAGYLHLRSSSPDSTVIVPAADVSETTDWLLAQMVSRGLVST' A
#
# COMPACT_ATOMS: atom_id res chain seq x y z
N MET A 1 -26.24 18.70 3.33
CA MET A 1 -25.06 18.10 2.68
C MET A 1 -24.62 16.91 3.53
N ILE A 2 -25.31 15.78 3.39
CA ILE A 2 -25.05 14.53 4.14
C ILE A 2 -24.42 13.47 3.20
N ASP A 3 -24.49 13.67 1.89
CA ASP A 3 -24.08 12.68 0.88
C ASP A 3 -22.56 12.58 0.68
N ALA A 4 -21.78 13.56 1.18
CA ALA A 4 -20.32 13.55 1.06
C ALA A 4 -19.63 12.56 2.03
N VAL A 5 -20.30 12.17 3.12
CA VAL A 5 -19.72 11.26 4.13
C VAL A 5 -19.77 9.80 3.65
N TRP A 6 -20.71 9.46 2.76
CA TRP A 6 -20.92 8.10 2.26
C TRP A 6 -20.37 7.87 0.84
N GLY A 7 -19.61 8.84 0.31
CA GLY A 7 -18.95 8.70 -0.98
C GLY A 7 -17.92 7.57 -0.96
N ARG A 8 -17.78 6.85 -2.09
CA ARG A 8 -16.72 5.87 -2.26
C ARG A 8 -15.38 6.59 -2.20
N VAL A 9 -14.56 6.29 -1.20
CA VAL A 9 -13.18 6.77 -1.13
C VAL A 9 -12.37 5.90 -2.08
N GLU A 10 -11.78 6.53 -3.10
CA GLU A 10 -10.84 5.88 -4.00
C GLU A 10 -9.42 6.29 -3.58
N PRO A 11 -8.57 5.34 -3.14
CA PRO A 11 -7.23 5.67 -2.69
C PRO A 11 -6.32 6.00 -3.89
N ASP A 12 -5.56 7.08 -3.77
CA ASP A 12 -4.54 7.44 -4.76
C ASP A 12 -3.33 6.49 -4.74
N LEU A 13 -3.03 5.91 -3.58
CA LEU A 13 -1.90 4.99 -3.39
C LEU A 13 -2.17 3.99 -2.25
N ILE A 14 -1.84 2.73 -2.51
CA ILE A 14 -1.97 1.59 -1.60
C ILE A 14 -0.61 0.90 -1.49
N PHE A 15 -0.11 0.79 -0.26
CA PHE A 15 1.13 0.09 0.06
C PHE A 15 0.84 -1.36 0.47
N LEU A 16 1.46 -2.30 -0.24
CA LEU A 16 1.30 -3.74 0.00
C LEU A 16 2.56 -4.28 0.69
N PHE A 17 2.45 -4.57 1.98
CA PHE A 17 3.50 -5.22 2.75
C PHE A 17 3.30 -6.72 2.66
N LEU A 18 4.00 -7.37 1.72
CA LEU A 18 3.91 -8.81 1.51
C LEU A 18 4.85 -9.60 2.42
N GLU A 19 5.79 -8.91 3.06
CA GLU A 19 6.70 -9.50 4.06
C GLU A 19 6.59 -8.80 5.43
N PRO A 20 5.52 -9.03 6.22
CA PRO A 20 5.48 -8.54 7.61
C PRO A 20 5.67 -9.69 8.59
N PHE A 21 6.51 -9.46 9.62
CA PHE A 21 6.87 -10.37 10.73
C PHE A 21 6.44 -11.82 10.53
N ALA A 22 7.38 -12.69 10.15
CA ALA A 22 7.16 -14.13 9.92
C ALA A 22 6.45 -14.90 11.06
N THR A 23 6.29 -14.27 12.23
CA THR A 23 5.57 -14.80 13.39
C THR A 23 4.08 -14.42 13.45
N ASP A 24 3.59 -13.55 12.57
CA ASP A 24 2.18 -13.15 12.54
C ASP A 24 1.34 -14.19 11.77
N LYS A 25 0.55 -14.96 12.51
CA LYS A 25 -0.33 -16.00 11.97
C LYS A 25 -1.42 -15.47 11.04
N LEU A 26 -1.66 -14.16 11.03
CA LEU A 26 -2.64 -13.52 10.16
C LEU A 26 -2.07 -13.18 8.77
N ASN A 27 -0.75 -13.22 8.57
CA ASN A 27 -0.13 -13.21 7.24
C ASN A 27 -0.02 -14.62 6.68
N ASN A 28 -1.17 -15.19 6.33
CA ASN A 28 -1.20 -16.46 5.61
C ASN A 28 -1.15 -16.23 4.08
N ASP A 29 -0.93 -17.31 3.34
CA ASP A 29 -0.81 -17.29 1.88
C ASP A 29 -2.04 -16.66 1.19
N ASP A 30 -3.24 -16.81 1.78
CA ASP A 30 -4.48 -16.25 1.24
C ASP A 30 -4.50 -14.71 1.30
N VAL A 31 -3.92 -14.11 2.36
CA VAL A 31 -3.79 -12.64 2.47
C VAL A 31 -2.81 -12.13 1.41
N THR A 32 -1.68 -12.81 1.23
CA THR A 32 -0.72 -12.49 0.16
C THR A 32 -1.37 -12.59 -1.22
N ALA A 33 -2.15 -13.65 -1.48
CA ALA A 33 -2.88 -13.82 -2.73
C ALA A 33 -3.89 -12.68 -2.96
N GLY A 34 -4.59 -12.24 -1.90
CA GLY A 34 -5.50 -11.11 -1.95
C GLY A 34 -4.81 -9.80 -2.34
N TYR A 35 -3.64 -9.51 -1.76
CA TYR A 35 -2.86 -8.31 -2.10
C TYR A 35 -2.31 -8.37 -3.53
N LEU A 36 -1.84 -9.53 -3.99
CA LEU A 36 -1.39 -9.71 -5.37
C LEU A 36 -2.54 -9.53 -6.37
N HIS A 37 -3.74 -9.98 -6.02
CA HIS A 37 -4.94 -9.75 -6.82
C HIS A 37 -5.35 -8.27 -6.85
N LEU A 38 -5.22 -7.56 -5.72
CA LEU A 38 -5.45 -6.12 -5.67
C LEU A 38 -4.47 -5.37 -6.57
N ARG A 39 -3.19 -5.78 -6.56
CA ARG A 39 -2.18 -5.22 -7.44
C ARG A 39 -2.50 -5.42 -8.92
N SER A 40 -2.97 -6.61 -9.31
CA SER A 40 -3.33 -6.88 -10.71
C SER A 40 -4.57 -6.11 -11.16
N SER A 41 -5.50 -5.84 -10.25
CA SER A 41 -6.73 -5.11 -10.54
C SER A 41 -6.54 -3.59 -10.60
N SER A 42 -5.56 -3.07 -9.84
CA SER A 42 -5.28 -1.63 -9.73
C SER A 42 -3.77 -1.36 -9.73
N PRO A 43 -3.03 -1.63 -10.83
CA PRO A 43 -1.57 -1.53 -10.86
C PRO A 43 -1.07 -0.10 -10.67
N ASP A 44 -1.86 0.89 -11.09
CA ASP A 44 -1.45 2.29 -11.03
C ASP A 44 -1.54 2.84 -9.60
N SER A 45 -2.43 2.34 -8.76
CA SER A 45 -2.60 2.81 -7.37
C SER A 45 -1.98 1.88 -6.33
N THR A 46 -1.30 0.80 -6.72
CA THR A 46 -0.71 -0.16 -5.79
C THR A 46 0.81 -0.26 -5.95
N VAL A 47 1.51 -0.37 -4.83
CA VAL A 47 2.96 -0.60 -4.81
C VAL A 47 3.32 -1.64 -3.75
N ILE A 48 4.16 -2.60 -4.11
CA ILE A 48 4.71 -3.58 -3.16
C ILE A 48 5.86 -2.92 -2.42
N VAL A 49 5.78 -2.92 -1.10
CA VAL A 49 6.85 -2.40 -0.25
C VAL A 49 7.94 -3.46 -0.15
N PRO A 50 9.20 -3.15 -0.52
CA PRO A 50 10.31 -4.08 -0.34
C PRO A 50 10.59 -4.31 1.14
N ALA A 51 11.09 -5.50 1.48
CA ALA A 51 11.60 -5.75 2.82
C ALA A 51 12.90 -4.98 3.05
N ALA A 52 12.88 -4.07 4.01
CA ALA A 52 13.98 -3.20 4.36
C ALA A 52 13.87 -2.84 5.85
N ASP A 53 14.87 -2.15 6.39
CA ASP A 53 14.74 -1.62 7.74
C ASP A 53 13.70 -0.47 7.80
N VAL A 54 13.37 -0.01 9.00
CA VAL A 54 12.32 1.00 9.21
C VAL A 54 12.67 2.32 8.52
N SER A 55 13.94 2.73 8.51
CA SER A 55 14.38 4.00 7.90
C SER A 55 14.27 3.89 6.38
N GLU A 56 14.84 2.83 5.82
CA GLU A 56 14.82 2.55 4.37
C GLU A 56 13.39 2.39 3.86
N THR A 57 12.53 1.71 4.61
CA THR A 57 11.10 1.58 4.30
C THR A 57 10.45 2.96 4.26
N THR A 58 10.69 3.81 5.25
CA THR A 58 10.10 5.15 5.32
C THR A 58 10.55 6.02 4.15
N ASP A 59 11.85 6.02 3.85
CA ASP A 59 12.42 6.76 2.72
C ASP A 59 11.84 6.27 1.39
N TRP A 60 11.66 4.96 1.24
CA TRP A 60 11.06 4.37 0.06
C TRP A 60 9.58 4.77 -0.11
N LEU A 61 8.80 4.74 0.98
CA LEU A 61 7.39 5.15 0.96
C LEU A 61 7.26 6.63 0.55
N LEU A 62 8.07 7.50 1.13
CA LEU A 62 8.10 8.92 0.78
C LEU A 62 8.49 9.14 -0.68
N ALA A 63 9.50 8.42 -1.18
CA ALA A 63 9.88 8.50 -2.59
C ALA A 63 8.73 8.11 -3.54
N GLN A 64 7.96 7.08 -3.20
CA GLN A 64 6.77 6.72 -3.98
C GLN A 64 5.74 7.84 -3.97
N MET A 65 5.43 8.43 -2.82
CA MET A 65 4.46 9.52 -2.70
C MET A 65 4.90 10.78 -3.46
N VAL A 66 6.17 11.16 -3.34
CA VAL A 66 6.74 12.32 -4.06
C VAL A 66 6.73 12.09 -5.57
N SER A 67 7.12 10.90 -6.04
CA SER A 67 7.12 10.57 -7.48
C SER A 67 5.72 10.65 -8.12
N ARG A 68 4.68 10.56 -7.30
CA ARG A 68 3.27 10.62 -7.68
C ARG A 68 2.62 11.98 -7.41
N GLY A 69 3.38 12.94 -6.88
CA GLY A 69 2.90 14.29 -6.57
C GLY A 69 1.92 14.33 -5.39
N LEU A 70 1.89 13.31 -4.54
CA LEU A 70 0.98 13.23 -3.38
C LEU A 70 1.49 14.03 -2.18
N VAL A 71 2.80 14.30 -2.13
CA VAL A 71 3.47 15.06 -1.06
C VAL A 71 4.55 15.94 -1.68
N SER A 72 4.70 17.15 -1.15
CA SER A 72 5.78 18.08 -1.52
C SER A 72 7.00 17.88 -0.64
N THR A 73 8.19 18.00 -1.20
CA THR A 73 9.47 17.96 -0.50
C THR A 73 9.73 19.21 0.33
#